data_AF-A0A661KR29-F1
#
_entry.id   AF-A0A661KR29-F1
#
_cell.length_a   1.000
_cell.length_b   1.000
_cell.length_c   1.000
_cell.angle_alpha   90.00
_cell.angle_beta   90.00
_cell.angle_gamma   90.00
#
_symmetry.space_group_name_H-M   'P 1'
#
loop_
_entity.id
_entity.type
_entity.pdbx_description
1 polymer ?
#
loop_
_entity_poly.entity_id
_entity_poly.type
_entity_poly.pdbx_seq_one_letter_code
_entity_poly.pdbx_strand_id
1 'polypeptide(L)' 'MEMEKKMGIYICTGCGIGDAIDVEPIKELVGEEFDISICKEHPFLCGSEGIELIKQDISNEGVNTVILCAC' A
#
# COMPACT_ATOMS: atom_id res chain seq x y z
N MET A 1 6.06 -8.42 -24.87
CA MET A 1 6.90 -8.07 -23.70
C MET A 1 5.93 -7.85 -22.56
N GLU A 2 5.99 -8.71 -21.55
CA GLU A 2 5.16 -8.57 -20.35
C GLU A 2 5.75 -7.42 -19.51
N MET A 3 4.91 -6.49 -19.05
CA MET A 3 5.39 -5.44 -18.17
C MET A 3 5.68 -6.05 -16.80
N GLU A 4 6.90 -5.88 -16.29
CA GLU A 4 7.22 -6.25 -14.93
C GLU A 4 6.34 -5.43 -13.98
N LYS A 5 5.60 -6.12 -13.11
CA LYS A 5 4.68 -5.45 -12.17
C LYS A 5 5.48 -4.98 -10.98
N LYS A 6 5.62 -3.65 -10.86
CA LYS A 6 6.12 -3.03 -9.63
C LYS A 6 4.92 -2.69 -8.75
N MET A 7 4.65 -3.58 -7.79
CA MET A 7 3.49 -3.49 -6.92
C MET A 7 3.76 -2.55 -5.75
N GLY A 8 2.75 -1.79 -5.36
CA GLY A 8 2.71 -1.03 -4.11
C GLY A 8 1.42 -1.34 -3.36
N ILE A 9 1.55 -1.76 -2.11
CA ILE A 9 0.43 -2.09 -1.21
C ILE A 9 0.23 -0.94 -0.23
N TYR A 10 -1.02 -0.50 -0.12
CA TYR A 10 -1.41 0.61 0.75
C TYR A 10 -2.60 0.20 1.61
N ILE A 11 -2.45 0.31 2.92
CA ILE A 11 -3.41 -0.17 3.91
C ILE A 11 -4.08 1.03 4.59
N CYS A 12 -5.41 1.13 4.49
CA CYS A 12 -6.16 2.16 5.18
C CYS A 12 -6.37 1.72 6.64
N THR A 13 -6.02 2.56 7.60
CA THR A 13 -6.18 2.24 9.04
C THR A 13 -7.29 3.02 9.72
N GLY A 14 -7.88 4.02 9.07
CA GLY A 14 -9.01 4.79 9.61
C GLY A 14 -10.35 4.08 9.48
N CYS A 15 -11.41 4.76 9.91
CA CYS A 15 -12.80 4.28 9.86
C CYS A 15 -13.02 2.93 10.57
N GLY A 16 -12.18 2.60 11.56
CA GLY A 16 -12.24 1.34 12.31
C GLY A 16 -11.55 0.15 11.64
N ILE A 17 -10.88 0.34 10.48
CA ILE A 17 -10.14 -0.74 9.82
C ILE A 17 -8.92 -1.13 10.65
N GLY A 18 -8.11 -0.17 11.10
CA GLY A 18 -6.93 -0.45 11.92
C GLY A 18 -7.26 -1.03 13.31
N ASP A 19 -8.50 -0.86 13.78
CA ASP A 19 -8.96 -1.49 15.02
C ASP A 19 -9.43 -2.95 14.78
N ALA A 20 -9.80 -3.29 13.54
CA ALA A 20 -10.34 -4.58 13.16
C ALA A 20 -9.28 -5.55 12.61
N ILE A 21 -8.16 -5.04 12.10
CA ILE A 21 -7.07 -5.85 11.53
C ILE A 21 -5.72 -5.47 12.11
N ASP A 22 -4.85 -6.47 12.27
CA ASP A 22 -3.45 -6.25 12.61
C ASP A 22 -2.63 -6.03 11.33
N VAL A 23 -1.99 -4.87 11.23
CA VAL A 23 -1.29 -4.45 10.02
C VAL A 23 0.17 -4.91 9.99
N GLU A 24 0.78 -5.14 11.16
CA GLU A 24 2.17 -5.63 11.23
C GLU A 24 2.38 -6.98 10.52
N PRO A 25 1.60 -8.04 10.80
CA PRO A 25 1.79 -9.33 10.15
C PRO A 25 1.49 -9.27 8.64
N ILE A 26 0.64 -8.34 8.21
CA ILE A 26 0.40 -8.10 6.78
C ILE A 26 1.66 -7.53 6.12
N LYS A 27 2.30 -6.54 6.74
CA LYS A 27 3.53 -5.94 6.22
C LYS A 27 4.69 -6.95 6.18
N GLU A 28 4.85 -7.77 7.20
CA GLU A 28 5.87 -8.83 7.24
C GLU A 28 5.67 -9.83 6.09
N LEU A 29 4.46 -10.36 5.94
CA LEU A 29 4.12 -11.32 4.88
C LEU A 29 4.35 -10.73 3.48
N VAL A 30 4.03 -9.46 3.28
CA VAL A 30 4.23 -8.75 2.02
C VAL A 30 5.72 -8.65 1.65
N GLY A 31 6.58 -8.39 2.62
CA GLY A 31 8.02 -8.33 2.40
C GLY A 31 8.64 -9.71 2.20
N GLU A 32 8.26 -10.71 2.99
CA GLU A 32 8.88 -12.03 3.00
C GLU A 32 8.40 -12.95 1.87
N GLU A 33 7.09 -13.04 1.63
CA GLU A 33 6.54 -14.01 0.67
C GLU A 33 6.36 -13.42 -0.73
N PHE A 34 6.06 -12.12 -0.83
CA PHE A 34 5.73 -11.48 -2.11
C PHE A 34 6.86 -10.62 -2.69
N ASP A 35 7.94 -10.40 -1.92
CA ASP A 35 9.08 -9.54 -2.28
C ASP A 35 8.64 -8.12 -2.73
N ILE A 36 7.57 -7.61 -2.11
CA ILE A 36 7.04 -6.27 -2.41
C ILE A 36 7.62 -5.30 -1.38
N SER A 37 8.57 -4.49 -1.82
CA SER A 37 9.25 -3.53 -0.93
C SER A 37 8.41 -2.31 -0.56
N ILE A 38 7.30 -2.06 -1.25
CA ILE A 38 6.43 -0.90 -1.04
C ILE A 38 5.15 -1.37 -0.38
N CYS A 39 5.15 -1.37 0.95
CA CYS A 39 3.99 -1.64 1.79
C CYS A 39 3.84 -0.51 2.82
N LYS A 40 2.80 0.30 2.69
CA LYS A 40 2.58 1.49 3.53
C LYS A 40 1.18 1.48 4.12
N GLU A 41 1.00 2.17 5.24
CA GLU A 41 -0.31 2.39 5.83
C GLU A 41 -0.60 3.88 5.96
N HIS A 42 -1.88 4.25 5.90
CA HIS A 42 -2.31 5.61 6.12
C HIS A 42 -3.71 5.63 6.77
N PRO A 43 -3.98 6.53 7.73
CA PRO A 43 -5.31 6.63 8.35
C PRO A 43 -6.42 6.89 7.33
N PHE A 44 -6.16 7.70 6.30
CA PHE A 44 -7.15 8.06 5.29
C PHE A 44 -6.55 8.03 3.89
N LEU A 45 -6.60 6.88 3.22
CA LEU A 45 -6.12 6.75 1.84
C LEU A 45 -6.99 7.51 0.83
N CYS A 46 -8.24 7.77 1.16
CA CYS A 46 -9.16 8.58 0.35
C CYS A 46 -8.92 10.10 0.46
N GLY A 47 -8.12 10.54 1.44
CA GLY A 47 -7.77 11.95 1.63
C GLY A 47 -6.64 12.42 0.72
N SER A 48 -6.43 13.74 0.64
CA SER A 48 -5.38 14.33 -0.20
C SER A 48 -3.98 13.80 0.13
N GLU A 49 -3.67 13.59 1.40
CA GLU A 49 -2.38 13.05 1.85
C GLU A 49 -2.17 11.60 1.40
N GLY A 50 -3.19 10.75 1.53
CA GLY A 50 -3.14 9.36 1.08
C GLY A 50 -3.00 9.23 -0.44
N ILE A 51 -3.72 10.08 -1.18
CA ILE A 51 -3.59 10.16 -2.65
C ILE A 51 -2.19 10.61 -3.05
N GLU A 52 -1.65 11.64 -2.37
CA GLU A 52 -0.31 12.17 -2.66
C GLU A 52 0.78 11.14 -2.36
N LEU A 53 0.65 10.38 -1.26
CA LEU A 53 1.55 9.27 -0.91
C LEU A 53 1.66 8.26 -2.06
N ILE A 54 0.52 7.80 -2.59
CA ILE A 54 0.49 6.82 -3.69
C ILE A 54 1.10 7.43 -4.97
N LYS A 55 0.79 8.70 -5.28
CA LYS A 55 1.36 9.39 -6.44
C LYS A 55 2.86 9.56 -6.36
N GLN A 56 3.40 9.84 -5.17
CA GLN A 56 4.83 9.94 -4.93
C GLN A 56 5.51 8.59 -5.19
N ASP A 57 4.92 7.49 -4.75
CA ASP A 57 5.48 6.16 -4.99
C ASP A 57 5.37 5.72 -6.46
N ILE A 58 4.31 6.12 -7.16
CA ILE A 58 4.22 5.94 -8.62
C ILE A 58 5.35 6.71 -9.32
N SER A 59 5.63 7.95 -8.88
CA SER A 59 6.57 8.85 -9.58
C SER A 59 8.03 8.58 -9.25
N ASN A 60 8.33 8.31 -7.97
CA ASN A 60 9.70 8.21 -7.45
C ASN A 60 10.17 6.76 -7.38
N GLU A 61 9.27 5.85 -7.00
CA GLU A 61 9.58 4.43 -6.89
C GLU A 61 9.16 3.67 -8.16
N GLY A 62 8.36 4.24 -9.05
CA GLY A 62 7.95 3.56 -10.29
C GLY A 62 6.88 2.48 -10.06
N VAL A 63 6.07 2.59 -9.00
CA VAL A 63 4.90 1.72 -8.80
C VAL A 63 3.99 1.81 -10.03
N ASN A 64 3.68 0.66 -10.63
CA ASN A 64 2.79 0.58 -11.79
C ASN A 64 1.53 -0.26 -11.52
N THR A 65 1.50 -0.94 -10.38
CA THR A 65 0.40 -1.78 -9.93
C THR A 65 0.07 -1.41 -8.48
N VAL A 66 -1.07 -0.77 -8.25
CA VAL A 66 -1.48 -0.30 -6.92
C VAL A 66 -2.49 -1.26 -6.31
N ILE A 67 -2.24 -1.70 -5.09
CA ILE A 67 -3.13 -2.55 -4.29
C ILE A 67 -3.58 -1.74 -3.08
N LEU A 68 -4.89 -1.54 -2.95
CA LEU A 68 -5.50 -0.76 -1.86
C LEU A 68 -6.29 -1.69 -0.95
N CYS A 69 -5.82 -1.85 0.29
CA CYS A 69 -6.54 -2.55 1.36
C CYS A 69 -7.33 -1.50 2.15
N ALA A 70 -8.49 -1.11 1.62
CA ALA A 70 -9.36 -0.08 2.17
C ALA A 70 -10.85 -0.50 2.10
N CYS A 71 -11.76 0.44 2.41
CA CYS A 71 -13.22 0.26 2.35
C CYS A 71 -13.79 0.13 0.93
#